data_AF-A0A9P9WY43-F1
#
_entry.id   AF-A0A9P9WY43-F1
#
_cell.length_a   1.000
_cell.length_b   1.000
_cell.length_c   1.000
_cell.angle_alpha   90.00
_cell.angle_beta   90.00
_cell.angle_gamma   90.00
#
_symmetry.space_group_name_H-M   'P 1'
#
loop_
_entity.id
_entity.type
_entity.pdbx_description
1 polymer ?
#
loop_
_entity_poly.entity_id
_entity_poly.type
_entity_poly.pdbx_seq_one_letter_code
_entity_poly.pdbx_strand_id
1 'polypeptide(L)'
;MILSFGLSLAVLSTLGAAQFTVDPPTNAAPDTIKDCTYWQVATANDTCSSISESWGLTLEQFYTYNPSLADGCVLVVGDSYCIEQNWGIPPPSPTPTSSSVISTTQKPTPTPTTILEACEAEAGGYADSCPRCLSHCEGSSDLGMCFYSVYSTVNYYDSQCWQHGGNDCANKALDIVCPKST
;
A
#
# COMPACT_ATOMS: atom_id res chain seq x y z
N MET A 1 -52.31 -27.89 32.84
CA MET A 1 -50.86 -27.93 32.62
C MET A 1 -50.55 -27.04 31.42
N ILE A 2 -50.12 -25.81 31.65
CA ILE A 2 -49.52 -24.97 30.60
C ILE A 2 -48.25 -24.40 31.26
N LEU A 3 -47.09 -24.88 30.85
CA LEU A 3 -45.79 -24.31 31.26
C LEU A 3 -45.23 -23.58 30.05
N SER A 4 -45.33 -22.26 30.08
CA SER A 4 -44.71 -21.35 29.12
C SER A 4 -43.26 -21.12 29.54
N PHE A 5 -42.31 -21.63 28.76
CA PHE A 5 -40.89 -21.28 28.89
C PHE A 5 -40.60 -20.10 27.95
N GLY A 6 -40.28 -18.94 28.54
CA GLY A 6 -39.83 -17.77 27.80
C GLY A 6 -38.40 -18.00 27.28
N LEU A 7 -38.26 -18.05 25.96
CA LEU A 7 -36.96 -18.02 25.28
C LEU A 7 -36.51 -16.56 25.23
N SER A 8 -35.65 -16.17 26.17
CA SER A 8 -34.99 -14.86 26.13
C SER A 8 -33.89 -14.89 25.08
N LEU A 9 -34.15 -14.28 23.91
CA LEU A 9 -33.14 -14.01 22.88
C LEU A 9 -32.23 -12.89 23.40
N ALA A 10 -31.08 -13.26 23.95
CA ALA A 10 -30.01 -12.29 24.19
C ALA A 10 -29.49 -11.82 22.83
N VAL A 11 -29.76 -10.56 22.50
CA VAL A 11 -29.19 -9.89 21.33
C VAL A 11 -27.72 -9.61 21.65
N LEU A 12 -26.83 -10.50 21.21
CA LEU A 12 -25.38 -10.26 21.24
C LEU A 12 -25.11 -9.07 20.31
N SER A 13 -24.89 -7.91 20.91
CA SER A 13 -24.46 -6.70 20.21
C SER A 13 -23.06 -6.99 19.67
N THR A 14 -22.95 -7.28 18.37
CA THR A 14 -21.66 -7.37 17.69
C THR A 14 -21.05 -5.97 17.66
N LEU A 15 -20.13 -5.69 18.58
CA LEU A 15 -19.18 -4.59 18.37
C LEU A 15 -18.43 -4.92 17.08
N GLY A 16 -18.58 -4.06 16.07
CA GLY A 16 -17.90 -4.23 14.79
C GLY A 16 -16.40 -4.30 15.03
N ALA A 17 -15.80 -5.46 14.80
CA ALA A 17 -14.36 -5.58 14.70
C ALA A 17 -13.92 -4.64 13.58
N ALA A 18 -12.90 -3.82 13.83
CA ALA A 18 -12.23 -3.11 12.76
C ALA A 18 -11.73 -4.16 11.75
N GLN A 19 -12.20 -4.10 10.50
CA GLN A 19 -11.71 -5.00 9.46
C GLN A 19 -10.31 -4.55 9.06
N PHE A 20 -9.31 -5.36 9.41
CA PHE A 20 -7.94 -5.21 8.93
C PHE A 20 -7.77 -5.99 7.61
N THR A 21 -6.78 -5.62 6.79
CA THR A 21 -6.46 -6.39 5.56
C THR A 21 -6.08 -7.83 5.89
N VAL A 22 -5.31 -8.03 6.97
CA VAL A 22 -5.04 -9.33 7.58
C VAL A 22 -5.44 -9.26 9.05
N ASP A 23 -6.24 -10.21 9.51
CA ASP A 23 -6.70 -10.26 10.90
C ASP A 23 -5.50 -10.38 11.87
N PRO A 24 -5.47 -9.59 12.96
CA PRO A 24 -4.42 -9.70 13.96
C PRO A 24 -4.49 -11.07 14.66
N PRO A 25 -3.34 -11.66 15.04
CA PRO A 25 -3.32 -12.92 15.79
C PRO A 25 -4.02 -12.84 17.16
N THR A 26 -3.98 -11.66 17.79
CA THR A 26 -4.60 -11.36 19.09
C THR A 26 -5.35 -10.02 19.03
N ASN A 27 -5.48 -9.30 20.15
CA ASN A 27 -6.06 -7.97 20.15
C ASN A 27 -5.11 -7.01 19.39
N ALA A 28 -5.59 -6.40 18.31
CA ALA A 28 -4.86 -5.29 17.71
C ALA A 28 -4.76 -4.12 18.69
N ALA A 29 -3.58 -3.50 18.75
CA ALA A 29 -3.39 -2.29 19.52
C ALA A 29 -4.36 -1.17 19.05
N PRO A 30 -4.75 -0.24 19.95
CA PRO A 30 -5.58 0.89 19.57
C PRO A 30 -4.95 1.69 18.42
N ASP A 31 -5.82 2.18 17.55
CA ASP A 31 -5.47 3.04 16.40
C ASP A 31 -4.51 2.44 15.37
N THR A 32 -4.19 1.14 15.43
CA THR A 32 -3.40 0.48 14.37
C THR A 32 -4.05 0.65 12.99
N ILE A 33 -3.19 0.90 11.99
CA ILE A 33 -3.58 1.07 10.58
C ILE A 33 -4.40 -0.12 10.08
N LYS A 34 -5.40 0.16 9.22
CA LYS A 34 -6.32 -0.88 8.72
C LYS A 34 -5.73 -1.75 7.63
N ASP A 35 -4.78 -1.22 6.89
CA ASP A 35 -4.07 -1.93 5.84
C ASP A 35 -2.84 -2.70 6.33
N CYS A 36 -2.82 -3.05 7.63
CA CYS A 36 -1.80 -3.93 8.17
C CYS A 36 -1.87 -5.33 7.53
N THR A 37 -0.73 -5.83 7.09
CA THR A 37 -0.59 -7.15 6.44
C THR A 37 0.31 -8.09 7.22
N TYR A 38 1.07 -7.59 8.19
CA TYR A 38 1.90 -8.42 9.06
C TYR A 38 2.01 -7.86 10.48
N TRP A 39 2.01 -8.78 11.46
CA TRP A 39 1.78 -8.46 12.87
C TRP A 39 2.86 -9.05 13.78
N GLN A 40 3.31 -8.25 14.75
CA GLN A 40 4.12 -8.66 15.89
C GLN A 40 3.25 -8.74 17.15
N VAL A 41 3.15 -9.91 17.76
CA VAL A 41 2.58 -10.04 19.11
C VAL A 41 3.65 -9.67 20.12
N ALA A 42 3.40 -8.64 20.94
CA ALA A 42 4.39 -8.16 21.89
C ALA A 42 4.60 -9.15 23.03
N THR A 43 5.86 -9.38 23.38
CA THR A 43 6.31 -10.17 24.52
C THR A 43 6.87 -9.27 25.62
N ALA A 44 7.12 -9.84 26.80
CA ALA A 44 7.66 -9.07 27.93
C ALA A 44 9.08 -8.52 27.69
N ASN A 45 9.78 -8.98 26.65
CA ASN A 45 11.13 -8.55 26.31
C ASN A 45 11.18 -7.55 25.15
N ASP A 46 10.03 -7.24 24.54
CA ASP A 46 9.98 -6.34 23.40
C ASP A 46 10.01 -4.87 23.81
N THR A 47 10.63 -4.07 22.96
CA THR A 47 10.62 -2.61 22.97
C THR A 47 10.30 -2.15 21.55
N CYS A 48 9.83 -0.91 21.35
CA CYS A 48 9.63 -0.42 19.98
C CYS A 48 10.94 -0.45 19.17
N SER A 49 12.09 -0.20 19.80
CA SER A 49 13.41 -0.29 19.14
C SER A 49 13.69 -1.72 18.69
N SER A 50 13.55 -2.70 19.59
CA SER A 50 13.86 -4.10 19.25
C SER A 50 12.94 -4.65 18.16
N ILE A 51 11.65 -4.33 18.20
CA ILE A 51 10.70 -4.72 17.15
C ILE A 51 11.08 -4.03 15.83
N SER A 52 11.25 -2.70 15.85
CA SER A 52 11.52 -1.95 14.62
C SER A 52 12.82 -2.40 13.96
N GLU A 53 13.89 -2.58 14.74
CA GLU A 53 15.18 -3.08 14.24
C GLU A 53 15.07 -4.50 13.66
N SER A 54 14.36 -5.41 14.34
CA SER A 54 14.19 -6.78 13.86
C SER A 54 13.46 -6.86 12.51
N TRP A 55 12.57 -5.91 12.26
CA TRP A 55 11.74 -5.83 11.05
C TRP A 55 12.23 -4.80 10.03
N GLY A 56 13.39 -4.17 10.26
CA GLY A 56 13.97 -3.18 9.34
C GLY A 56 13.15 -1.89 9.21
N LEU A 57 12.32 -1.57 10.21
CA LEU A 57 11.53 -0.35 10.25
C LEU A 57 12.30 0.76 10.96
N THR A 58 12.07 1.99 10.53
CA THR A 58 12.35 3.14 11.40
C THR A 58 11.31 3.18 12.53
N LEU A 59 11.68 3.73 13.69
CA LEU A 59 10.72 3.95 14.79
C LEU A 59 9.53 4.80 14.33
N GLU A 60 9.76 5.80 13.48
CA GLU A 60 8.72 6.65 12.92
C GLU A 60 7.73 5.86 12.05
N GLN A 61 8.21 4.93 11.22
CA GLN A 61 7.33 4.02 10.48
C GLN A 61 6.53 3.12 11.43
N PHE A 62 7.19 2.56 12.45
CA PHE A 62 6.49 1.70 13.41
C PHE A 62 5.40 2.46 14.18
N TYR A 63 5.64 3.72 14.54
CA TYR A 63 4.63 4.61 15.13
C TYR A 63 3.55 5.03 14.13
N THR A 64 3.90 5.20 12.85
CA THR A 64 2.90 5.46 11.80
C THR A 64 1.95 4.27 11.66
N TYR A 65 2.47 3.05 11.74
CA TYR A 65 1.66 1.84 11.69
C TYR A 65 0.86 1.62 12.99
N ASN A 66 1.39 2.09 14.13
CA ASN A 66 0.79 1.95 15.46
C ASN A 66 0.77 3.29 16.22
N PRO A 67 -0.14 4.22 15.87
CA PRO A 67 -0.19 5.55 16.46
C PRO A 67 -0.31 5.59 17.99
N SER A 68 -0.91 4.56 18.59
CA SER A 68 -0.97 4.44 20.06
C SER A 68 0.40 4.35 20.76
N LEU A 69 1.48 4.04 20.01
CA LEU A 69 2.84 3.99 20.54
C LEU A 69 3.59 5.33 20.44
N ALA A 70 3.06 6.32 19.73
CA ALA A 70 3.75 7.58 19.46
C ALA A 70 4.04 8.38 20.74
N ASP A 71 3.23 8.21 21.79
CA ASP A 71 3.45 8.81 23.11
C ASP A 71 4.04 7.79 24.08
N GLY A 72 5.37 7.69 24.09
CA GLY A 72 6.10 6.96 25.12
C GLY A 72 6.33 5.46 24.88
N CYS A 73 5.97 4.91 23.72
CA CYS A 73 6.24 3.51 23.34
C CYS A 73 5.80 2.50 24.42
N VAL A 74 4.50 2.45 24.72
CA VAL A 74 3.96 1.53 25.72
C VAL A 74 3.38 0.29 25.03
N LEU A 75 4.17 -0.79 25.00
CA LEU A 75 3.72 -2.10 24.50
C LEU A 75 2.93 -2.86 25.58
N VAL A 76 1.81 -3.45 25.19
CA VAL A 76 1.01 -4.35 26.02
C VAL A 76 1.33 -5.78 25.63
N VAL A 77 1.84 -6.56 26.58
CA VAL A 77 2.19 -7.97 26.35
C VAL A 77 0.95 -8.75 25.92
N GLY A 78 1.06 -9.43 24.78
CA GLY A 78 -0.03 -10.21 24.19
C GLY A 78 -0.85 -9.45 23.16
N ASP A 79 -0.71 -8.13 23.03
CA ASP A 79 -1.36 -7.35 21.96
C ASP A 79 -0.54 -7.43 20.65
N SER A 80 -1.24 -7.26 19.54
CA SER A 80 -0.71 -7.30 18.17
C SER A 80 -0.42 -5.90 17.65
N TYR A 81 0.79 -5.70 17.15
CA TYR A 81 1.28 -4.45 16.57
C TYR A 81 1.64 -4.66 15.10
N CYS A 82 1.29 -3.68 14.26
CA CYS A 82 1.55 -3.76 12.84
C CYS A 82 3.02 -3.53 12.52
N ILE A 83 3.61 -4.41 11.73
CA ILE A 83 5.01 -4.34 11.28
C ILE A 83 5.13 -4.32 9.76
N GLU A 84 4.02 -4.41 9.05
CA GLU A 84 3.98 -4.28 7.60
C GLU A 84 2.66 -3.69 7.14
N GLN A 85 2.76 -2.67 6.30
CA GLN A 85 1.63 -2.04 5.64
C GLN A 85 1.52 -2.56 4.20
N ASN A 86 0.29 -2.85 3.77
CA ASN A 86 -0.09 -3.05 2.37
C ASN A 86 0.88 -3.96 1.58
N TRP A 87 1.26 -5.10 2.17
CA TRP A 87 2.10 -6.12 1.51
C TRP A 87 3.49 -5.60 1.12
N GLY A 88 4.06 -4.71 1.94
CA GLY A 88 5.36 -4.08 1.70
C GLY A 88 5.31 -2.98 0.63
N ILE A 89 4.13 -2.66 0.10
CA ILE A 89 3.97 -1.61 -0.89
C ILE A 89 3.77 -0.27 -0.18
N PRO A 90 4.64 0.73 -0.41
CA PRO A 90 4.52 2.02 0.26
C PRO A 90 3.21 2.72 -0.14
N PRO A 91 2.66 3.58 0.74
CA PRO A 91 1.55 4.42 0.36
C PRO A 91 1.93 5.29 -0.85
N PRO A 92 0.97 5.64 -1.72
CA PRO A 92 1.25 6.49 -2.88
C PRO A 92 1.88 7.80 -2.40
N SER A 93 3.12 8.05 -2.84
CA SER A 93 3.81 9.29 -2.52
C SER A 93 3.07 10.46 -3.20
N PRO A 94 2.90 11.62 -2.54
CA PRO A 94 2.44 12.81 -3.24
C PRO A 94 3.41 13.09 -4.39
N THR A 95 2.89 13.10 -5.62
CA THR A 95 3.68 13.29 -6.84
C THR A 95 4.52 14.55 -6.71
N PRO A 96 5.87 14.50 -6.78
CA PRO A 96 6.63 15.73 -6.95
C PRO A 96 6.30 16.29 -8.33
N THR A 97 5.68 17.46 -8.37
CA THR A 97 5.57 18.24 -9.61
C THR A 97 6.97 18.63 -10.05
N SER A 98 7.59 17.82 -10.89
CA SER A 98 8.90 18.12 -11.47
C SER A 98 8.71 19.21 -12.54
N SER A 99 8.78 20.47 -12.12
CA SER A 99 8.95 21.60 -13.04
C SER A 99 10.42 21.63 -13.46
N SER A 100 10.72 21.10 -14.64
CA SER A 100 12.00 21.35 -15.30
C SER A 100 11.80 22.29 -16.48
N VAL A 101 12.50 23.42 -16.42
CA VAL A 101 12.47 24.52 -17.39
C VAL A 101 13.30 24.21 -18.64
N ILE A 102 12.64 24.41 -19.78
CA ILE A 102 13.08 24.66 -21.17
C ILE A 102 14.59 24.59 -21.47
N SER A 103 14.95 23.74 -22.43
CA SER A 103 15.92 24.11 -23.47
C SER A 103 15.54 23.47 -24.82
N THR A 104 15.44 24.30 -25.85
CA THR A 104 14.91 24.01 -27.19
C THR A 104 15.91 23.31 -28.11
N THR A 105 15.51 22.16 -28.65
CA THR A 105 15.76 21.74 -30.04
C THR A 105 14.56 20.93 -30.53
N GLN A 106 13.93 21.40 -31.60
CA GLN A 106 12.60 20.99 -32.07
C GLN A 106 12.63 19.60 -32.73
N LYS A 107 12.32 18.55 -31.95
CA LYS A 107 11.74 17.29 -32.46
C LYS A 107 10.21 17.44 -32.40
N PRO A 108 9.42 16.88 -33.36
CA PRO A 108 7.96 17.00 -33.31
C PRO A 108 7.41 16.51 -31.97
N THR A 109 6.52 17.30 -31.37
CA THR A 109 5.72 16.88 -30.22
C THR A 109 4.99 15.58 -30.57
N PRO A 110 5.15 14.50 -29.79
CA PRO A 110 4.48 13.24 -30.09
C PRO A 110 2.96 13.42 -30.03
N THR A 111 2.28 12.83 -31.01
CA THR A 111 0.80 12.81 -31.07
C THR A 111 0.28 11.85 -29.99
N PRO A 112 -0.94 12.00 -29.45
CA PRO A 112 -1.53 11.05 -28.50
C PRO A 112 -1.42 9.58 -28.91
N THR A 113 -1.54 9.29 -30.21
CA THR A 113 -1.36 7.96 -30.79
C THR A 113 0.06 7.42 -30.58
N THR A 114 1.08 8.25 -30.76
CA THR A 114 2.50 7.86 -30.61
C THR A 114 2.86 7.57 -29.15
N ILE A 115 2.24 8.30 -28.21
CA ILE A 115 2.45 8.06 -26.78
C ILE A 115 1.81 6.73 -26.36
N LEU A 116 0.60 6.45 -26.84
CA LEU A 116 -0.08 5.19 -26.57
C LEU A 116 0.69 4.00 -27.15
N GLU A 117 1.15 4.08 -28.41
CA GLU A 117 1.95 3.01 -29.03
C GLU A 117 3.25 2.74 -28.26
N ALA A 118 3.94 3.80 -27.83
CA ALA A 118 5.15 3.66 -27.02
C ALA A 118 4.87 3.04 -25.64
N CYS A 119 3.72 3.36 -25.05
CA CYS A 119 3.28 2.73 -23.82
C CYS A 119 3.04 1.24 -24.04
N GLU A 120 2.24 0.86 -25.03
CA GLU A 120 1.88 -0.53 -25.31
C GLU A 120 3.11 -1.39 -25.64
N ALA A 121 4.13 -0.80 -26.28
CA ALA A 121 5.40 -1.47 -26.56
C ALA A 121 6.17 -1.86 -25.30
N GLU A 122 6.12 -1.03 -24.24
CA GLU A 122 6.89 -1.21 -23.01
C GLU A 122 6.06 -1.82 -21.85
N ALA A 123 4.73 -1.73 -21.92
CA ALA A 123 3.82 -2.13 -20.85
C ALA A 123 3.80 -3.64 -20.58
N GLY A 124 4.19 -4.46 -21.56
CA GLY A 124 4.17 -5.92 -21.44
C GLY A 124 2.78 -6.43 -21.01
N GLY A 125 2.71 -7.15 -19.88
CA GLY A 125 1.46 -7.65 -19.31
C GLY A 125 0.48 -6.58 -18.82
N TYR A 126 0.90 -5.31 -18.78
CA TYR A 126 0.10 -4.18 -18.31
C TYR A 126 -0.46 -3.32 -19.45
N ALA A 127 -0.49 -3.78 -20.70
CA ALA A 127 -0.93 -2.96 -21.84
C ALA A 127 -2.30 -2.30 -21.63
N ASP A 128 -3.26 -3.00 -21.00
CA ASP A 128 -4.59 -2.46 -20.68
C ASP A 128 -4.56 -1.26 -19.70
N SER A 129 -3.46 -1.08 -18.98
CA SER A 129 -3.26 0.05 -18.05
C SER A 129 -2.74 1.31 -18.73
N CYS A 130 -2.31 1.24 -20.00
CA CYS A 130 -1.69 2.35 -20.70
C CYS A 130 -2.46 3.67 -20.62
N PRO A 131 -3.80 3.71 -20.78
CA PRO A 131 -4.57 4.95 -20.65
C PRO A 131 -4.41 5.67 -19.30
N ARG A 132 -4.05 4.94 -18.24
CA ARG A 132 -3.81 5.49 -16.89
C ARG A 132 -2.39 6.01 -16.71
N CYS A 133 -1.44 5.54 -17.52
CA CYS A 133 -0.02 5.84 -17.37
C CYS A 133 0.50 6.90 -18.35
N LEU A 134 -0.28 7.31 -19.37
CA LEU A 134 0.22 8.19 -20.44
C LEU A 134 0.81 9.51 -19.92
N SER A 135 0.21 10.11 -18.88
CA SER A 135 0.65 11.38 -18.30
C SER A 135 2.03 11.33 -17.67
N HIS A 136 2.54 10.14 -17.30
CA HIS A 136 3.88 9.99 -16.73
C HIS A 136 4.99 10.34 -17.72
N CYS A 137 4.72 10.18 -19.02
CA CYS A 137 5.71 10.35 -20.07
C CYS A 137 5.35 11.46 -21.05
N GLU A 138 4.30 12.23 -20.78
CA GLU A 138 3.98 13.43 -21.55
C GLU A 138 5.17 14.40 -21.53
N GLY A 139 5.59 14.81 -22.73
CA GLY A 139 6.75 15.70 -22.90
C GLY A 139 8.12 15.02 -22.83
N SER A 140 8.21 13.70 -22.60
CA SER A 140 9.48 12.99 -22.67
C SER A 140 10.02 12.97 -24.11
N SER A 141 11.32 13.20 -24.26
CA SER A 141 12.04 13.07 -25.54
C SER A 141 12.28 11.60 -25.94
N ASP A 142 12.24 10.70 -24.96
CA ASP A 142 12.41 9.26 -25.10
C ASP A 142 11.25 8.55 -24.38
N LEU A 143 10.19 8.27 -25.15
CA LEU A 143 8.98 7.63 -24.62
C LEU A 143 9.26 6.18 -24.21
N GLY A 144 10.10 5.46 -24.96
CA GLY A 144 10.44 4.06 -24.67
C GLY A 144 11.17 3.95 -23.33
N MET A 145 12.24 4.74 -23.13
CA MET A 145 12.96 4.74 -21.85
C MET A 145 12.09 5.22 -20.68
N CYS A 146 11.19 6.18 -20.92
CA CYS A 146 10.27 6.66 -19.90
C CYS A 146 9.28 5.55 -19.48
N PHE A 147 8.57 4.93 -20.43
CA PHE A 147 7.61 3.87 -20.12
C PHE A 147 8.29 2.61 -19.60
N TYR A 148 9.49 2.27 -20.08
CA TYR A 148 10.31 1.21 -19.50
C TYR A 148 10.54 1.44 -17.99
N SER A 149 10.90 2.67 -17.59
CA SER A 149 11.07 3.01 -16.17
C SER A 149 9.75 2.91 -15.39
N VAL A 150 8.65 3.43 -15.94
CA VAL A 150 7.32 3.37 -15.30
C VAL A 150 6.93 1.92 -15.03
N TYR A 151 6.97 1.06 -16.05
CA TYR A 151 6.57 -0.33 -15.94
C TYR A 151 7.59 -1.20 -15.20
N SER A 152 8.86 -0.81 -15.15
CA SER A 152 9.83 -1.42 -14.24
C SER A 152 9.44 -1.18 -12.77
N THR A 153 9.00 0.03 -12.42
CA THR A 153 8.47 0.33 -11.08
C THR A 153 7.17 -0.42 -10.78
N VAL A 154 6.24 -0.52 -11.74
CA VAL A 154 5.03 -1.35 -11.59
C VAL A 154 5.40 -2.80 -11.27
N ASN A 155 6.30 -3.40 -12.07
CA ASN A 155 6.77 -4.77 -11.84
C ASN A 155 7.46 -4.95 -10.49
N TYR A 156 8.21 -3.96 -10.03
CA TYR A 156 8.84 -3.98 -8.71
C TYR A 156 7.78 -4.11 -7.61
N TYR A 157 6.76 -3.24 -7.60
CA TYR A 157 5.71 -3.29 -6.57
C TYR A 157 4.79 -4.50 -6.70
N ASP A 158 4.48 -4.95 -7.92
CA ASP A 158 3.73 -6.20 -8.14
C ASP A 158 4.49 -7.39 -7.54
N SER A 159 5.80 -7.47 -7.81
CA SER A 159 6.66 -8.52 -7.24
C SER A 159 6.76 -8.46 -5.72
N GLN A 160 6.93 -7.26 -5.14
CA GLN A 160 6.96 -7.10 -3.68
C GLN A 160 5.64 -7.58 -3.06
N CYS A 161 4.51 -7.12 -3.59
CA CYS A 161 3.20 -7.54 -3.11
C CYS A 161 3.04 -9.07 -3.08
N TRP A 162 3.44 -9.77 -4.15
CA TRP A 162 3.38 -11.24 -4.18
C TRP A 162 4.31 -11.91 -3.17
N GLN A 163 5.52 -11.37 -2.97
CA GLN A 163 6.47 -11.90 -1.98
C GLN A 163 5.93 -11.81 -0.56
N HIS A 164 5.10 -10.83 -0.28
CA HIS A 164 4.50 -10.60 1.04
C HIS A 164 3.13 -11.29 1.21
N GLY A 165 2.65 -12.03 0.21
CA GLY A 165 1.38 -12.78 0.29
C GLY A 165 0.15 -11.96 -0.13
N GLY A 166 0.37 -10.86 -0.84
CA GLY A 166 -0.68 -9.98 -1.32
C GLY A 166 -1.59 -10.59 -2.37
N ASN A 167 -2.66 -9.86 -2.66
CA ASN A 167 -3.62 -10.17 -3.71
C ASN A 167 -3.84 -8.92 -4.56
N ASP A 168 -4.28 -9.14 -5.80
CA ASP A 168 -4.53 -8.07 -6.77
C ASP A 168 -3.33 -7.14 -6.97
N CYS A 169 -2.12 -7.72 -6.90
CA CYS A 169 -0.85 -7.01 -6.81
C CYS A 169 -0.56 -6.11 -8.03
N ALA A 170 -0.94 -6.57 -9.22
CA ALA A 170 -0.84 -5.79 -10.45
C ALA A 170 -1.65 -4.47 -10.34
N ASN A 171 -2.89 -4.52 -9.86
CA ASN A 171 -3.73 -3.33 -9.71
C ASN A 171 -3.22 -2.43 -8.58
N LYS A 172 -2.76 -3.01 -7.46
CA LYS A 172 -2.16 -2.24 -6.36
C LYS A 172 -0.90 -1.48 -6.81
N ALA A 173 -0.04 -2.15 -7.57
CA ALA A 173 1.16 -1.52 -8.14
C ALA A 173 0.78 -0.40 -9.12
N LEU A 174 -0.21 -0.64 -9.99
CA LEU A 174 -0.73 0.37 -10.92
C LEU A 174 -1.40 1.55 -10.20
N ASP A 175 -2.11 1.34 -9.10
CA ASP A 175 -2.76 2.43 -8.36
C ASP A 175 -1.74 3.37 -7.71
N ILE A 176 -0.52 2.91 -7.45
CA ILE A 176 0.58 3.71 -6.91
C ILE A 176 1.36 4.40 -8.02
N VAL A 177 1.71 3.64 -9.06
CA VAL A 177 2.58 4.16 -10.12
C VAL A 177 1.78 4.97 -11.13
N CYS A 178 0.56 4.57 -11.46
CA CYS A 178 -0.34 5.22 -12.42
C CYS A 178 -1.75 5.40 -11.81
N PRO A 179 -1.89 6.31 -10.82
CA PRO A 179 -3.14 6.49 -10.10
C PRO A 179 -4.28 6.89 -11.04
N LYS A 180 -5.49 6.37 -10.78
CA LYS A 180 -6.68 6.73 -11.55
C LYS A 180 -6.96 8.23 -11.38
N SER A 181 -7.22 8.92 -12.49
CA SER A 181 -7.71 10.30 -12.46
C SER A 181 -9.02 10.35 -11.66
N THR A 182 -9.08 11.23 -10.65
CA THR A 182 -10.24 11.38 -9.76
C THR A 182 -11.32 12.23 -10.40
#